data_AF-A0A927E9R9-F1
#
_entry.id   AF-A0A927E9R9-F1
#
_cell.length_a   1.000
_cell.length_b   1.000
_cell.length_c   1.000
_cell.angle_alpha   90.00
_cell.angle_beta   90.00
_cell.angle_gamma   90.00
#
_symmetry.space_group_name_H-M   'P 1'
#
loop_
_entity.id
_entity.type
_entity.pdbx_description
1 polymer ?
#
loop_
_entity_poly.entity_id
_entity_poly.type
_entity_poly.pdbx_seq_one_letter_code
_entity_poly.pdbx_strand_id
1 'polypeptide(L)'
;MADVSDRFKQGMATRRKVLGERYVDAAVANTDAFTEDFQTLITESAWGTVWSGDRISKRERSMLTIALLAALGHHDEVAMHVRATRNTGASMDDIKEALLHVAIYAGVPAANHAFKIAKAVYAEMENEKAG
;
A
#
# COMPACT_ATOMS: atom_id res chain seq x y z
N MET A 1 28.70 5.30 1.49
CA MET A 1 27.40 4.60 1.55
C MET A 1 27.68 3.25 2.16
N ALA A 2 27.16 2.98 3.36
CA ALA A 2 27.28 1.65 3.98
C ALA A 2 26.77 0.59 3.01
N ASP A 3 27.36 -0.62 3.03
CA ASP A 3 26.86 -1.73 2.24
C ASP A 3 25.41 -2.01 2.65
N VAL A 4 24.50 -1.82 1.70
CA VAL A 4 23.07 -1.89 1.91
C VAL A 4 22.70 -3.37 2.08
N SER A 5 22.01 -3.71 3.17
CA SER A 5 21.68 -5.10 3.48
C SER A 5 20.89 -5.79 2.35
N ASP A 6 21.02 -7.12 2.24
CA ASP A 6 20.22 -7.88 1.27
C ASP A 6 18.71 -7.74 1.54
N ARG A 7 18.32 -7.55 2.81
CA ARG A 7 16.94 -7.26 3.19
C ARG A 7 16.46 -5.94 2.64
N PHE A 8 17.29 -4.90 2.67
CA PHE A 8 16.94 -3.61 2.10
C PHE A 8 16.84 -3.70 0.58
N LYS A 9 17.78 -4.37 -0.10
CA LYS A 9 17.74 -4.59 -1.56
C LYS A 9 16.45 -5.30 -1.98
N GLN A 10 16.09 -6.39 -1.29
CA GLN A 10 14.83 -7.12 -1.49
C GLN A 10 13.62 -6.22 -1.20
N GLY A 11 13.67 -5.43 -0.11
CA GLY A 11 12.63 -4.50 0.27
C GLY A 11 12.36 -3.45 -0.80
N MET A 12 13.39 -2.82 -1.35
CA MET A 12 13.26 -1.86 -2.45
C MET A 12 12.65 -2.50 -3.70
N ALA A 13 13.08 -3.71 -4.05
CA ALA A 13 12.52 -4.43 -5.19
C ALA A 13 11.02 -4.73 -5.00
N THR A 14 10.62 -5.18 -3.81
CA THR A 14 9.20 -5.43 -3.50
C THR A 14 8.38 -4.15 -3.43
N ARG A 15 8.89 -3.10 -2.77
CA ARG A 15 8.24 -1.78 -2.65
C ARG A 15 7.94 -1.21 -4.04
N ARG A 16 8.91 -1.26 -4.96
CA ARG A 16 8.72 -0.81 -6.36
C ARG A 16 7.68 -1.66 -7.10
N LYS A 17 7.71 -2.99 -6.94
CA LYS A 17 6.71 -3.88 -7.55
C LYS A 17 5.29 -3.62 -7.05
N VAL A 18 5.11 -3.10 -5.82
CA VAL A 18 3.79 -2.85 -5.24
C VAL A 18 3.34 -1.40 -5.50
N LEU A 19 4.14 -0.41 -5.12
CA LEU A 19 3.76 1.01 -5.20
C LEU A 19 4.07 1.66 -6.56
N GLY A 20 4.90 1.02 -7.38
CA GLY A 20 5.36 1.53 -8.66
C GLY A 20 6.63 2.38 -8.55
N GLU A 21 7.46 2.36 -9.58
CA GLU A 21 8.78 3.01 -9.59
C GLU A 21 8.69 4.51 -9.32
N ARG A 22 7.84 5.23 -10.08
CA ARG A 22 7.66 6.68 -9.92
C ARG A 22 7.33 7.11 -8.49
N TYR A 23 6.50 6.35 -7.79
CA TYR A 23 6.14 6.65 -6.41
C TYR A 23 7.33 6.46 -5.47
N VAL A 24 8.02 5.33 -5.62
CA VAL A 24 9.17 4.99 -4.76
C VAL A 24 10.33 5.94 -4.99
N ASP A 25 10.62 6.31 -6.24
CA ASP A 25 11.71 7.23 -6.56
C ASP A 25 11.44 8.63 -5.99
N ALA A 26 10.19 9.11 -6.04
CA ALA A 26 9.80 10.35 -5.37
C ALA A 26 9.95 10.27 -3.84
N ALA A 27 9.56 9.15 -3.23
CA ALA A 27 9.73 8.95 -1.79
C ALA A 27 11.21 8.91 -1.37
N VAL A 28 12.07 8.26 -2.16
CA VAL A 28 13.53 8.23 -1.92
C VAL A 28 14.14 9.62 -2.09
N ALA A 29 13.75 10.37 -3.13
CA ALA A 29 14.27 11.72 -3.36
C ALA A 29 13.92 12.71 -2.23
N ASN A 30 12.80 12.48 -1.54
CA ASN A 30 12.36 13.27 -0.39
C ASN A 30 12.93 12.78 0.95
N THR A 31 13.83 11.78 0.95
CA THR A 31 14.49 11.31 2.17
C THR A 31 15.61 12.28 2.57
N ASP A 32 15.65 12.63 3.85
CA ASP A 32 16.65 13.49 4.45
C ASP A 32 17.28 12.82 5.67
N ALA A 33 18.27 13.48 6.30
CA ALA A 33 18.95 12.95 7.48
C ALA A 33 18.02 12.68 8.67
N PHE A 34 16.84 13.31 8.72
CA PHE A 34 15.86 13.09 9.79
C PHE A 34 15.02 11.82 9.55
N THR A 35 14.79 11.47 8.28
CA THR A 35 13.90 10.37 7.88
C THR A 35 14.62 9.12 7.38
N GLU A 36 15.94 9.18 7.17
CA GLU A 36 16.76 8.07 6.62
C GLU A 36 16.62 6.76 7.40
N ASP A 37 16.75 6.81 8.74
CA ASP A 37 16.62 5.62 9.59
C ASP A 37 15.21 5.02 9.52
N PHE A 38 14.18 5.88 9.44
CA PHE A 38 12.81 5.43 9.30
C PHE A 38 12.57 4.77 7.93
N GLN A 39 13.09 5.37 6.84
CA GLN A 39 12.99 4.77 5.50
C GLN A 39 13.71 3.43 5.42
N THR A 40 14.86 3.31 6.07
CA THR A 40 15.60 2.05 6.18
C THR A 40 14.78 1.01 6.94
N LEU A 41 14.27 1.36 8.12
CA LEU A 41 13.44 0.48 8.94
C LEU A 41 12.23 -0.05 8.16
N ILE A 42 11.43 0.81 7.53
CA ILE A 42 10.22 0.36 6.82
C ILE A 42 10.57 -0.43 5.56
N THR A 43 11.66 -0.09 4.88
CA THR A 43 12.13 -0.80 3.68
C THR A 43 12.52 -2.22 4.02
N GLU A 44 13.28 -2.42 5.09
CA GLU A 44 13.69 -3.76 5.52
C GLU A 44 12.54 -4.54 6.16
N SER A 45 11.84 -3.95 7.12
CA SER A 45 10.82 -4.65 7.91
C SER A 45 9.56 -4.93 7.10
N ALA A 46 8.89 -3.90 6.55
CA ALA A 46 7.63 -4.11 5.85
C ALA A 46 7.87 -4.76 4.47
N TRP A 47 8.74 -4.16 3.67
CA TRP A 47 8.92 -4.57 2.28
C TRP A 47 9.88 -5.75 2.13
N GLY A 48 10.98 -5.76 2.88
CA GLY A 48 12.00 -6.81 2.85
C GLY A 48 11.61 -8.09 3.60
N THR A 49 10.61 -8.04 4.49
CA THR A 49 10.08 -9.24 5.18
C THR A 49 8.64 -9.54 4.81
N VAL A 50 7.66 -8.82 5.38
CA VAL A 50 6.24 -9.20 5.32
C VAL A 50 5.74 -9.25 3.88
N TRP A 51 5.92 -8.18 3.11
CA TRP A 51 5.48 -8.12 1.72
C TRP A 51 6.28 -9.00 0.75
N SER A 52 7.51 -9.38 1.13
CA SER A 52 8.34 -10.29 0.35
C SER A 52 8.08 -11.77 0.66
N GLY A 53 7.26 -12.08 1.67
CA GLY A 53 6.90 -13.46 1.99
C GLY A 53 5.93 -14.07 0.96
N ASP A 54 6.11 -15.34 0.65
CA ASP A 54 5.40 -16.11 -0.38
C ASP A 54 4.13 -16.84 0.12
N ARG A 55 3.94 -16.96 1.44
CA ARG A 55 2.79 -17.65 2.05
C ARG A 55 1.41 -17.04 1.78
N ILE A 56 1.36 -15.74 1.50
CA ILE A 56 0.13 -15.01 1.16
C ILE A 56 0.43 -14.24 -0.13
N SER A 57 -0.46 -14.35 -1.11
CA SER A 57 -0.29 -13.68 -2.39
C SER A 57 -0.31 -12.16 -2.24
N LYS A 58 0.27 -11.43 -3.21
CA LYS A 58 0.24 -9.96 -3.19
C LYS A 58 -1.19 -9.40 -3.22
N ARG A 59 -2.10 -10.05 -3.94
CA ARG A 59 -3.53 -9.73 -3.97
C ARG A 59 -4.11 -9.75 -2.58
N GLU A 60 -3.99 -10.88 -1.88
CA GLU A 60 -4.52 -11.05 -0.52
C GLU A 60 -3.85 -10.12 0.50
N ARG A 61 -2.53 -9.92 0.42
CA ARG A 61 -1.82 -8.95 1.28
C ARG A 61 -2.33 -7.53 1.09
N SER A 62 -2.63 -7.13 -0.14
CA SER A 62 -3.20 -5.82 -0.44
C SER A 62 -4.56 -5.64 0.20
N MET A 63 -5.45 -6.62 0.07
CA MET A 63 -6.77 -6.63 0.72
C MET A 63 -6.66 -6.48 2.24
N LEU A 64 -5.80 -7.29 2.88
CA LEU A 64 -5.59 -7.26 4.32
C LEU A 64 -5.02 -5.90 4.77
N THR A 65 -4.05 -5.37 4.04
CA THR A 65 -3.42 -4.08 4.36
C THR A 65 -4.45 -2.95 4.30
N ILE A 66 -5.24 -2.88 3.22
CA ILE A 66 -6.28 -1.85 3.06
C ILE A 66 -7.34 -1.98 4.16
N ALA A 67 -7.78 -3.19 4.51
CA ALA A 67 -8.74 -3.40 5.58
C ALA A 67 -8.21 -2.90 6.94
N LEU A 68 -6.96 -3.21 7.27
CA LEU A 68 -6.32 -2.78 8.52
C LEU A 68 -6.16 -1.25 8.57
N LEU A 69 -5.68 -0.63 7.48
CA LEU A 69 -5.51 0.82 7.40
C LEU A 69 -6.86 1.56 7.49
N ALA A 70 -7.89 1.02 6.84
CA ALA A 70 -9.25 1.57 6.91
C ALA A 70 -9.83 1.46 8.32
N ALA A 71 -9.67 0.30 8.98
CA ALA A 71 -10.13 0.09 10.36
C ALA A 71 -9.44 1.04 11.36
N LEU A 72 -8.17 1.38 11.12
CA LEU A 72 -7.38 2.28 11.97
C LEU A 72 -7.51 3.77 11.59
N GLY A 73 -8.25 4.10 10.52
CA GLY A 73 -8.44 5.49 10.08
C GLY A 73 -7.24 6.11 9.37
N HIS A 74 -6.30 5.32 8.85
CA HIS A 74 -5.11 5.77 8.12
C HIS A 74 -5.44 6.09 6.66
N HIS A 75 -6.22 7.14 6.44
CA HIS A 75 -6.86 7.43 5.14
C HIS A 75 -5.90 7.68 3.97
N ASP A 76 -4.77 8.37 4.19
CA ASP A 76 -3.79 8.62 3.13
C ASP A 76 -3.12 7.32 2.66
N GLU A 77 -2.84 6.42 3.60
CA GLU A 77 -2.31 5.08 3.33
C GLU A 77 -3.36 4.21 2.61
N VAL A 78 -4.65 4.33 2.97
CA VAL A 78 -5.74 3.68 2.21
C VAL A 78 -5.72 4.14 0.75
N ALA A 79 -5.64 5.45 0.50
CA ALA A 79 -5.63 5.98 -0.86
C ALA A 79 -4.42 5.45 -1.65
N MET A 80 -3.23 5.47 -1.05
CA MET A 80 -2.00 4.93 -1.67
C MET A 80 -2.14 3.44 -1.98
N HIS A 81 -2.60 2.63 -1.03
CA HIS A 81 -2.69 1.18 -1.22
C HIS A 81 -3.82 0.77 -2.17
N VAL A 82 -4.93 1.52 -2.23
CA VAL A 82 -5.96 1.33 -3.26
C VAL A 82 -5.37 1.58 -4.64
N ARG A 83 -4.56 2.63 -4.83
CA ARG A 83 -3.89 2.86 -6.12
C ARG A 83 -2.92 1.75 -6.48
N ALA A 84 -2.24 1.19 -5.49
CA ALA A 84 -1.29 0.09 -5.65
C ALA A 84 -1.97 -1.23 -6.12
N THR A 85 -3.29 -1.37 -6.03
CA THR A 85 -3.96 -2.63 -6.41
C THR A 85 -3.77 -2.99 -7.88
N ARG A 86 -3.55 -1.99 -8.75
CA ARG A 86 -3.18 -2.18 -10.16
C ARG A 86 -1.93 -3.04 -10.37
N ASN A 87 -1.05 -3.08 -9.37
CA ASN A 87 0.21 -3.84 -9.39
C ASN A 87 0.14 -5.13 -8.56
N THR A 88 -0.80 -5.25 -7.62
CA THR A 88 -0.91 -6.42 -6.73
C THR A 88 -1.86 -7.48 -7.26
N GLY A 89 -2.69 -7.15 -8.26
CA GLY A 89 -3.72 -8.02 -8.81
C GLY A 89 -5.01 -8.05 -7.97
N ALA A 90 -5.15 -7.19 -6.97
CA ALA A 90 -6.42 -7.04 -6.26
C ALA A 90 -7.40 -6.22 -7.12
N SER A 91 -8.59 -6.76 -7.33
CA SER A 91 -9.65 -6.12 -8.09
C SER A 91 -10.43 -5.11 -7.23
N MET A 92 -11.26 -4.28 -7.88
CA MET A 92 -12.19 -3.41 -7.18
C MET A 92 -13.19 -4.22 -6.32
N ASP A 93 -13.61 -5.40 -6.80
CA ASP A 93 -14.50 -6.28 -6.05
C ASP A 93 -13.82 -6.84 -4.78
N ASP A 94 -12.54 -7.17 -4.86
CA ASP A 94 -11.76 -7.60 -3.69
C ASP A 94 -11.71 -6.54 -2.61
N ILE A 95 -11.49 -5.28 -3.00
CA ILE A 95 -11.43 -4.15 -2.06
C ILE A 95 -12.82 -3.87 -1.48
N LYS A 96 -13.87 -3.93 -2.30
CA LYS A 96 -15.26 -3.81 -1.81
C LYS A 96 -15.56 -4.85 -0.74
N GLU A 97 -15.25 -6.13 -0.95
CA GLU A 97 -15.45 -7.20 0.05
C GLU A 97 -14.65 -6.94 1.34
N ALA A 98 -13.38 -6.52 1.21
CA ALA A 98 -12.56 -6.17 2.37
C ALA A 98 -13.16 -5.01 3.19
N LEU A 99 -13.70 -3.98 2.53
CA LEU A 99 -14.34 -2.84 3.20
C LEU A 99 -15.71 -3.20 3.82
N LEU A 100 -16.42 -4.19 3.27
CA LEU A 100 -17.62 -4.73 3.94
C LEU A 100 -17.24 -5.41 5.26
N HIS A 101 -16.13 -6.16 5.32
CA HIS A 101 -15.60 -6.66 6.59
C HIS A 101 -15.25 -5.53 7.57
N VAL A 102 -14.64 -4.43 7.10
CA VAL A 102 -14.39 -3.24 7.95
C VAL A 102 -15.69 -2.71 8.53
N ALA A 103 -16.78 -2.64 7.76
CA ALA A 103 -18.05 -2.15 8.26
C ALA A 103 -18.59 -2.99 9.44
N ILE A 104 -18.43 -4.32 9.36
CA ILE A 104 -18.92 -5.25 10.38
C ILE A 104 -18.04 -5.28 11.62
N TYR A 105 -16.71 -5.27 11.46
CA TYR A 105 -15.77 -5.53 12.55
C TYR A 105 -15.09 -4.28 13.11
N ALA A 106 -15.01 -3.20 12.34
CA ALA A 106 -14.45 -1.91 12.76
C ALA A 106 -15.49 -0.77 12.74
N GLY A 107 -16.72 -1.05 12.29
CA GLY A 107 -17.85 -0.14 12.30
C GLY A 107 -18.10 0.58 10.98
N VAL A 108 -19.38 0.81 10.70
CA VAL A 108 -19.87 1.50 9.49
C VAL A 108 -19.21 2.86 9.25
N PRO A 109 -18.92 3.71 10.27
CA PRO A 109 -18.24 4.99 10.03
C PRO A 109 -16.86 4.87 9.38
N ALA A 110 -16.03 3.91 9.83
CA ALA A 110 -14.71 3.67 9.26
C ALA A 110 -14.81 3.19 7.80
N ALA A 111 -15.73 2.26 7.54
CA ALA A 111 -15.98 1.78 6.19
C ALA A 111 -16.51 2.89 5.25
N ASN A 112 -17.43 3.74 5.71
CA ASN A 112 -17.95 4.86 4.90
C ASN A 112 -16.84 5.78 4.40
N HIS A 113 -15.89 6.13 5.27
CA HIS A 113 -14.74 6.94 4.87
C HIS A 113 -13.85 6.19 3.88
N ALA A 114 -13.54 4.92 4.14
CA ALA A 114 -12.73 4.11 3.24
C ALA A 114 -13.37 3.92 1.84
N PHE A 115 -14.69 3.71 1.77
CA PHE A 115 -15.42 3.62 0.50
C PHE A 115 -15.37 4.93 -0.28
N LYS A 116 -15.50 6.08 0.39
CA LYS A 116 -15.39 7.39 -0.25
C LYS A 116 -14.00 7.59 -0.87
N ILE A 117 -12.95 7.22 -0.13
CA ILE A 117 -11.56 7.31 -0.60
C ILE A 117 -11.33 6.36 -1.78
N ALA A 118 -11.70 5.09 -1.65
CA ALA A 118 -11.51 4.09 -2.70
C ALA A 118 -12.21 4.51 -4.00
N LYS A 119 -13.45 5.01 -3.92
CA LYS A 119 -14.19 5.52 -5.08
C LYS A 119 -13.48 6.68 -5.78
N ALA A 120 -12.94 7.64 -5.01
CA ALA A 120 -12.21 8.78 -5.57
C ALA A 120 -10.94 8.32 -6.29
N VAL A 121 -10.15 7.45 -5.64
CA VAL A 121 -8.90 6.92 -6.23
C VAL A 121 -9.17 6.12 -7.50
N TYR A 122 -10.19 5.26 -7.53
CA TYR A 122 -10.54 4.54 -8.76
C TYR A 122 -10.97 5.46 -9.89
N ALA A 123 -11.75 6.50 -9.60
CA ALA A 123 -12.13 7.50 -10.61
C ALA A 123 -10.90 8.23 -11.19
N GLU A 124 -9.95 8.61 -10.33
CA GLU A 124 -8.68 9.21 -10.76
C GLU A 124 -7.87 8.24 -11.65
N MET A 125 -7.76 6.97 -11.25
CA MET A 125 -7.02 5.95 -12.01
C MET A 125 -7.64 5.68 -13.39
N GLU A 126 -8.96 5.72 -13.52
CA GLU A 126 -9.62 5.57 -14.82
C GLU A 126 -9.38 6.80 -15.71
N ASN A 127 -9.40 8.00 -15.15
CA ASN A 127 -9.06 9.22 -15.90
C ASN A 127 -7.59 9.22 -16.37
N GLU A 128 -6.65 8.73 -15.54
CA GLU A 128 -5.22 8.58 -15.91
C GLU A 128 -5.00 7.61 -17.08
N LYS A 129 -5.90 6.62 -17.29
CA LYS A 129 -5.81 5.68 -18.43
C LYS A 129 -6.43 6.24 -19.71
N ALA A 130 -7.36 7.17 -19.58
CA ALA A 130 -8.12 7.72 -20.70
C ALA A 130 -7.41 8.90 -21.39
N GLY A 131 -6.40 9.49 -20.76
CA GLY A 131 -5.53 10.55 -21.32
C GLY A 131 -4.16 10.01 -21.71
#